data_AF-A0A941BHX8-F1
#
_entry.id   AF-A0A941BHX8-F1
#
_cell.length_a   1.000
_cell.length_b   1.000
_cell.length_c   1.000
_cell.angle_alpha   90.00
_cell.angle_beta   90.00
_cell.angle_gamma   90.00
#
_symmetry.space_group_name_H-M   'P 1'
#
loop_
_entity.id
_entity.type
_entity.pdbx_description
1 polymer ?
#
loop_
_entity_poly.entity_id
_entity_poly.type
_entity_poly.pdbx_seq_one_letter_code
_entity_poly.pdbx_strand_id
1 'polypeptide(L)'
;MDTLDPDLAEPATERPSDPRDPFLTALGERVRSLRARRGLTRKALSQHSKVSERHLANLELGVGNASVLVLREVCRALDCPLPELLGDETSHSPEWALIRDLLRGRSEDDLRRGRMALTDLYGQSGAPDARAQRIALIGLRGAGKSTLGRLLAESLDVPFVELNTEIERVGGCSLPEIHNLLGSAAYRRYERRALEETIQLYPDAVIATPGGVVSDPANFNLLLGHCVTVWLKATPEEHMARVMAQGDLRPMAGNREAMDDLKHILAERTPFYSQADLQLETGGKPLEQAFTELRRLVEPMHSAAQGMH
;
A
#
# COMPACT_ATOMS: atom_id res chain seq x y z
N MET A 1 27.09 39.61 -66.26
CA MET A 1 27.10 40.29 -64.95
C MET A 1 25.68 40.20 -64.45
N ASP A 2 25.34 39.09 -63.80
CA ASP A 2 24.06 38.89 -63.14
C ASP A 2 24.34 38.07 -61.88
N THR A 3 24.02 38.69 -60.76
CA THR A 3 24.24 38.25 -59.39
C THR A 3 23.18 37.24 -58.99
N LEU A 4 23.59 36.02 -58.65
CA LEU A 4 22.74 35.01 -58.01
C LEU A 4 22.62 35.31 -56.52
N ASP A 5 21.38 35.47 -56.07
CA ASP A 5 20.94 35.80 -54.71
C ASP A 5 21.10 34.57 -53.78
N PRO A 6 21.81 34.67 -52.64
CA PRO A 6 21.97 33.57 -51.70
C PRO A 6 21.07 33.78 -50.49
N ASP A 7 19.74 33.70 -50.64
CA ASP A 7 18.86 33.69 -49.47
C ASP A 7 17.54 32.95 -49.73
N LEU A 8 17.58 31.63 -49.58
CA LEU A 8 16.40 30.79 -49.35
C LEU A 8 16.72 29.84 -48.21
N ALA A 9 16.86 30.40 -47.00
CA ALA A 9 16.74 29.62 -45.78
C ALA A 9 15.29 29.13 -45.66
N GLU A 10 15.08 27.81 -45.72
CA GLU A 10 13.80 27.17 -45.42
C GLU A 10 13.32 27.62 -44.02
N PRO A 11 12.04 27.99 -43.85
CA PRO A 11 11.54 28.34 -42.54
C PRO A 11 11.60 27.11 -41.64
N ALA A 12 12.37 27.23 -40.55
CA ALA A 12 12.42 26.23 -39.49
C ALA A 12 10.99 25.90 -39.07
N THR A 13 10.60 24.64 -39.30
CA THR A 13 9.34 24.08 -38.84
C THR A 13 9.30 24.19 -37.32
N GLU A 14 8.54 25.16 -36.82
CA GLU A 14 8.16 25.23 -35.41
C GLU A 14 7.56 23.87 -35.04
N ARG A 15 8.26 23.15 -34.15
CA ARG A 15 7.72 21.93 -33.58
C ARG A 15 6.40 22.30 -32.90
N PRO A 16 5.28 21.62 -33.20
CA PRO A 16 4.02 21.90 -32.55
C PRO A 16 4.24 21.79 -31.03
N SER A 17 3.81 22.81 -30.30
CA SER A 17 3.91 22.85 -28.84
C SER A 17 3.36 21.55 -28.28
N ASP A 18 4.22 20.80 -27.60
CA ASP A 18 3.87 19.55 -26.92
C ASP A 18 2.56 19.79 -26.13
N PRO A 19 1.49 18.98 -26.33
CA PRO A 19 0.26 19.14 -25.58
C PRO A 19 0.61 19.21 -24.09
N ARG A 20 0.18 20.29 -23.42
CA ARG A 20 0.54 20.57 -22.03
C ARG A 20 0.24 19.34 -21.18
N ASP A 21 1.23 18.88 -20.44
CA ASP A 21 1.08 17.74 -19.55
C ASP A 21 -0.11 17.99 -18.58
N PRO A 22 -1.12 17.11 -18.54
CA PRO A 22 -2.31 17.31 -17.70
C PRO A 22 -1.99 17.44 -16.22
N PHE A 23 -0.98 16.71 -15.73
CA PHE A 23 -0.55 16.76 -14.34
C PHE A 23 0.10 18.11 -14.01
N LEU A 24 0.98 18.61 -14.88
CA LEU A 24 1.60 19.93 -14.70
C LEU A 24 0.57 21.07 -14.74
N THR A 25 -0.44 20.94 -15.59
CA THR A 25 -1.55 21.91 -15.65
C THR A 25 -2.33 21.93 -14.33
N ALA A 26 -2.72 20.77 -13.83
CA ALA A 26 -3.43 20.65 -12.56
C ALA A 26 -2.59 21.12 -11.35
N LEU A 27 -1.28 20.84 -11.36
CA LEU A 27 -0.33 21.34 -10.37
C LEU A 27 -0.29 22.88 -10.36
N GLY A 28 -0.22 23.49 -11.54
CA GLY A 28 -0.22 24.95 -11.69
C GLY A 28 -1.49 25.61 -11.18
N GLU A 29 -2.65 25.00 -11.42
CA GLU A 29 -3.95 25.44 -10.90
C GLU A 29 -4.02 25.34 -9.37
N ARG A 30 -3.47 24.28 -8.77
CA ARG A 30 -3.37 24.12 -7.32
C ARG A 30 -2.49 25.19 -6.68
N VAL A 31 -1.29 25.44 -7.23
CA VAL A 31 -0.39 26.51 -6.77
C VAL A 31 -1.12 27.85 -6.77
N ARG A 32 -1.82 28.17 -7.87
CA ARG A 32 -2.58 29.42 -8.01
C ARG A 32 -3.70 29.52 -6.97
N SER A 33 -4.44 28.43 -6.76
CA SER A 33 -5.55 28.36 -5.82
C SER A 33 -5.08 28.52 -4.37
N LEU A 34 -4.01 27.84 -3.97
CA LEU A 34 -3.40 27.97 -2.64
C LEU A 34 -2.88 29.39 -2.41
N ARG A 35 -2.19 29.95 -3.40
CA ARG A 35 -1.72 31.33 -3.35
C ARG A 35 -2.88 32.32 -3.15
N ALA A 36 -3.99 32.14 -3.88
CA ALA A 36 -5.18 32.97 -3.75
C ALA A 36 -5.85 32.84 -2.38
N ARG A 37 -5.98 31.62 -1.84
CA ARG A 37 -6.52 31.36 -0.49
C ARG A 37 -5.70 32.03 0.61
N ARG A 38 -4.38 32.14 0.42
CA ARG A 38 -3.46 32.85 1.33
C ARG A 38 -3.37 34.36 1.09
N GLY A 39 -4.14 34.91 0.14
CA GLY A 39 -4.14 36.33 -0.18
C GLY A 39 -2.84 36.85 -0.80
N LEU A 40 -2.02 35.97 -1.39
CA LEU A 40 -0.70 36.33 -1.91
C LEU A 40 -0.75 36.70 -3.40
N THR A 41 -0.03 37.76 -3.77
CA THR A 41 0.30 38.01 -5.18
C THR A 41 1.44 37.09 -5.64
N ARG A 42 1.60 36.88 -6.94
CA ARG A 42 2.73 36.09 -7.46
C ARG A 42 4.08 36.73 -7.08
N LYS A 43 4.16 38.06 -7.10
CA LYS A 43 5.33 38.82 -6.65
C LYS A 43 5.63 38.60 -5.16
N ALA A 44 4.61 38.61 -4.30
CA ALA A 44 4.79 38.32 -2.88
C ALA A 44 5.26 36.86 -2.66
N LEU A 45 4.67 35.90 -3.39
CA LEU A 45 5.12 34.51 -3.33
C LEU A 45 6.57 34.34 -3.80
N SER A 46 6.98 35.06 -4.84
CA SER A 46 8.38 35.09 -5.33
C SER A 46 9.35 35.53 -4.23
N GLN A 47 9.01 36.62 -3.52
CA GLN A 47 9.82 37.13 -2.42
C GLN A 47 9.92 36.13 -1.26
N HIS A 48 8.80 35.50 -0.88
CA HIS A 48 8.77 34.54 0.24
C HIS A 48 9.46 33.21 -0.08
N SER A 49 9.31 32.71 -1.32
CA SER A 49 9.87 31.42 -1.75
C SER A 49 11.29 31.51 -2.32
N LYS A 50 11.79 32.72 -2.59
CA LYS A 50 13.04 32.97 -3.33
C LYS A 50 13.04 32.35 -4.75
N VAL A 51 11.86 32.06 -5.31
CA VAL A 51 11.67 31.57 -6.67
C VAL A 51 11.29 32.74 -7.56
N SER A 52 11.96 32.89 -8.72
CA SER A 52 11.67 34.01 -9.62
C SER A 52 10.20 34.06 -10.06
N GLU A 53 9.65 35.26 -10.22
CA GLU A 53 8.26 35.45 -10.63
C GLU A 53 7.95 34.83 -12.01
N ARG A 54 8.93 34.82 -12.92
CA ARG A 54 8.87 34.11 -14.21
C ARG A 54 8.69 32.60 -14.01
N HIS A 55 9.46 32.01 -13.10
CA HIS A 55 9.38 30.57 -12.82
C HIS A 55 8.06 30.20 -12.13
N LEU A 56 7.55 31.07 -11.25
CA LEU A 56 6.20 30.90 -10.68
C LEU A 56 5.09 31.05 -11.73
N ALA A 57 5.26 31.95 -12.70
CA ALA A 57 4.30 32.08 -13.81
C ALA A 57 4.28 30.81 -14.66
N ASN A 58 5.45 30.27 -15.01
CA ASN A 58 5.58 29.00 -15.72
C ASN A 58 4.93 27.85 -14.94
N LEU A 59 5.23 27.74 -13.63
CA LEU A 59 4.63 26.75 -12.74
C LEU A 59 3.10 26.86 -12.72
N GLU A 60 2.55 28.06 -12.50
CA GLU A 60 1.10 28.28 -12.48
C GLU A 60 0.41 28.06 -13.84
N LEU A 61 1.15 28.16 -14.94
CA LEU A 61 0.67 27.88 -16.29
C LEU A 61 0.82 26.39 -16.69
N GLY A 62 1.47 25.58 -15.83
CA GLY A 62 1.78 24.19 -16.13
C GLY A 62 2.86 24.02 -17.21
N VAL A 63 3.74 25.01 -17.37
CA VAL A 63 4.78 25.01 -18.40
C VAL A 63 6.14 24.69 -17.78
N GLY A 64 6.73 23.58 -18.23
CA GLY A 64 8.07 23.15 -17.82
C GLY A 64 8.10 22.40 -16.48
N ASN A 65 9.16 21.62 -16.28
CA ASN A 65 9.33 20.78 -15.09
C ASN A 65 9.94 21.60 -13.95
N ALA A 66 9.14 21.88 -12.91
CA ALA A 66 9.65 22.45 -11.68
C ALA A 66 10.44 21.40 -10.89
N SER A 67 11.60 21.78 -10.37
CA SER A 67 12.37 20.88 -9.51
C SER A 67 11.67 20.67 -8.17
N VAL A 68 11.86 19.49 -7.54
CA VAL A 68 11.29 19.18 -6.22
C VAL A 68 11.72 20.21 -5.16
N LEU A 69 12.94 20.75 -5.28
CA LEU A 69 13.43 21.80 -4.39
C LEU A 69 12.65 23.11 -4.56
N VAL A 70 12.34 23.51 -5.80
CA VAL A 70 11.47 24.68 -6.07
C VAL A 70 10.08 24.45 -5.49
N LEU A 71 9.50 23.27 -5.71
CA LEU A 71 8.19 22.94 -5.14
C LEU A 71 8.20 23.00 -3.61
N ARG A 72 9.29 22.56 -2.96
CA ARG A 72 9.44 22.63 -1.51
C ARG A 72 9.53 24.06 -0.99
N GLU A 73 10.25 24.97 -1.66
CA GLU A 73 10.30 26.38 -1.25
C GLU A 73 8.96 27.09 -1.47
N VAL A 74 8.23 26.76 -2.55
CA VAL A 74 6.86 27.23 -2.78
C VAL A 74 5.94 26.74 -1.66
N CYS A 75 6.01 25.46 -1.27
CA CYS A 75 5.23 24.90 -0.17
C CYS A 75 5.49 25.62 1.16
N ARG A 76 6.75 25.91 1.50
CA ARG A 76 7.09 26.68 2.71
C ARG A 76 6.51 28.08 2.69
N ALA A 77 6.57 28.76 1.54
CA ALA A 77 6.02 30.10 1.39
C ALA A 77 4.48 30.14 1.40
N LEU A 78 3.83 29.05 0.97
CA LEU A 78 2.39 28.85 1.04
C LEU A 78 1.92 28.23 2.37
N ASP A 79 2.85 27.87 3.25
CA ASP A 79 2.59 27.20 4.52
C ASP A 79 1.71 25.94 4.33
N CYS A 80 2.06 25.12 3.34
CA CYS A 80 1.36 23.87 3.03
C CYS A 80 2.34 22.70 2.88
N PRO A 81 1.93 21.46 3.18
CA PRO A 81 2.74 20.28 2.93
C PRO A 81 2.82 19.96 1.42
N LEU A 82 3.93 19.36 0.98
CA LEU A 82 4.17 19.02 -0.43
C LEU A 82 3.07 18.14 -1.08
N PRO A 83 2.48 17.14 -0.40
CA PRO A 83 1.37 16.36 -0.95
C PRO A 83 0.14 17.19 -1.30
N GLU A 84 -0.14 18.28 -0.57
CA GLU A 84 -1.25 19.20 -0.90
C GLU A 84 -0.99 19.94 -2.22
N LEU A 85 0.28 20.22 -2.53
CA LEU A 85 0.67 20.84 -3.78
C LEU A 85 0.60 19.86 -4.96
N LEU A 86 1.20 18.67 -4.80
CA LEU A 86 1.26 17.65 -5.85
C LEU A 86 -0.12 17.08 -6.19
N GLY A 87 -1.00 16.99 -5.20
CA GLY A 87 -2.38 16.60 -5.34
C GLY A 87 -2.59 15.09 -5.50
N ASP A 88 -3.63 14.60 -4.83
CA ASP A 88 -4.29 13.30 -4.96
C ASP A 88 -5.79 13.46 -4.62
N GLU A 89 -6.56 12.38 -4.59
CA GLU A 89 -7.98 12.41 -4.18
C GLU A 89 -8.20 13.09 -2.82
N THR A 90 -7.24 13.01 -1.90
CA THR A 90 -7.28 13.62 -0.56
C THR A 90 -6.95 15.12 -0.55
N SER A 91 -6.55 15.68 -1.69
CA SER A 91 -6.22 17.11 -1.84
C SER A 91 -7.35 17.95 -2.43
N HIS A 92 -8.38 17.32 -3.00
CA HIS A 92 -9.44 18.00 -3.74
C HIS A 92 -10.65 18.42 -2.88
N SER A 93 -10.80 17.88 -1.66
CA SER A 93 -11.92 18.19 -0.76
C SER A 93 -11.46 18.97 0.49
N PRO A 94 -12.17 20.04 0.90
CA PRO A 94 -11.97 20.68 2.20
C PRO A 94 -12.04 19.69 3.36
N GLU A 95 -12.92 18.69 3.26
CA GLU A 95 -13.16 17.75 4.36
C GLU A 95 -11.98 16.80 4.54
N TRP A 96 -11.33 16.41 3.43
CA TRP A 96 -10.05 15.69 3.51
C TRP A 96 -8.95 16.53 4.15
N ALA A 97 -8.91 17.85 3.93
CA ALA A 97 -7.95 18.72 4.58
C ALA A 97 -8.19 18.79 6.10
N LEU A 98 -9.45 18.93 6.54
CA LEU A 98 -9.82 18.93 7.96
C LEU A 98 -9.52 17.59 8.64
N ILE A 99 -9.84 16.45 8.00
CA ILE A 99 -9.54 15.11 8.54
C ILE A 99 -8.02 14.92 8.69
N ARG A 100 -7.22 15.29 7.68
CA ARG A 100 -5.76 15.19 7.77
C ARG A 100 -5.17 16.06 8.88
N ASP A 101 -5.75 17.24 9.12
CA ASP A 101 -5.32 18.12 10.21
C ASP A 101 -5.64 17.52 11.58
N LEU A 102 -6.82 16.92 11.78
CA LEU A 102 -7.19 16.22 13.02
C LEU A 102 -6.21 15.09 13.37
N LEU A 103 -5.74 14.38 12.35
CA LEU A 103 -4.81 13.24 12.48
C LEU A 103 -3.33 13.67 12.55
N ARG A 104 -3.01 14.93 12.22
CA ARG A 104 -1.63 15.41 12.17
C ARG A 104 -0.98 15.40 13.55
N GLY A 105 0.22 14.82 13.65
CA GLY A 105 1.01 14.79 14.89
C GLY A 105 0.46 13.87 15.98
N ARG A 106 -0.54 13.05 15.67
CA ARG A 106 -1.09 12.04 16.57
C ARG A 106 -0.14 10.86 16.72
N SER A 107 -0.23 10.14 17.84
CA SER A 107 0.51 8.89 18.04
C SER A 107 -0.03 7.78 17.13
N GLU A 108 0.75 6.72 16.90
CA GLU A 108 0.29 5.54 16.15
C GLU A 108 -0.96 4.91 16.77
N ASP A 109 -1.09 4.92 18.10
CA ASP A 109 -2.29 4.40 18.79
C ASP A 109 -3.51 5.30 18.56
N ASP A 110 -3.35 6.62 18.53
CA ASP A 110 -4.41 7.56 18.18
C ASP A 110 -4.85 7.41 16.72
N LEU A 111 -3.88 7.27 15.80
CA LEU A 111 -4.15 7.02 14.40
C LEU A 111 -4.86 5.68 14.20
N ARG A 112 -4.48 4.63 14.95
CA ARG A 112 -5.17 3.34 14.95
C ARG A 112 -6.61 3.49 15.42
N ARG A 113 -6.87 4.22 16.52
CA ARG A 113 -8.23 4.49 17.00
C ARG A 113 -9.06 5.26 15.97
N GLY A 114 -8.46 6.27 15.34
CA GLY A 114 -9.10 7.02 14.25
C GLY A 114 -9.46 6.12 13.07
N ARG A 115 -8.52 5.27 12.63
CA ARG A 115 -8.77 4.27 11.57
C ARG A 115 -9.92 3.34 11.95
N MET A 116 -9.91 2.76 13.14
CA MET A 116 -10.98 1.86 13.61
C MET A 116 -12.35 2.56 13.62
N ALA A 117 -12.43 3.79 14.14
CA ALA A 117 -13.68 4.54 14.13
C ALA A 117 -14.20 4.84 12.71
N LEU A 118 -13.30 5.19 11.78
CA LEU A 118 -13.67 5.37 10.37
C LEU A 118 -14.09 4.06 9.71
N THR A 119 -13.42 2.95 10.05
CA THR A 119 -13.81 1.60 9.61
C THR A 119 -15.17 1.20 10.16
N ASP A 120 -15.54 1.58 11.39
CA ASP A 120 -16.85 1.26 11.95
C ASP A 120 -17.95 2.14 11.34
N LEU A 121 -17.64 3.40 11.03
CA LEU A 121 -18.60 4.36 10.44
C LEU A 121 -18.85 4.14 8.94
N TYR A 122 -17.79 3.85 8.19
CA TYR A 122 -17.82 3.78 6.72
C TYR A 122 -17.52 2.40 6.17
N GLY A 123 -17.01 1.50 7.01
CA GLY A 123 -16.47 0.24 6.53
C GLY A 123 -17.55 -0.66 5.97
N GLN A 124 -17.17 -1.35 4.91
CA GLN A 124 -17.74 -2.62 4.50
C GLN A 124 -17.44 -3.75 5.51
N SER A 125 -16.97 -3.44 6.72
CA SER A 125 -16.59 -4.41 7.75
C SER A 125 -17.67 -5.46 7.91
N GLY A 126 -17.28 -6.73 7.92
CA GLY A 126 -18.21 -7.80 8.27
C GLY A 126 -18.77 -7.55 9.65
N ALA A 127 -20.00 -8.01 9.92
CA ALA A 127 -20.53 -8.03 11.27
C ALA A 127 -19.47 -8.61 12.24
N PRO A 128 -19.30 -8.08 13.46
CA PRO A 128 -18.26 -8.53 14.39
C PRO A 128 -18.19 -10.05 14.53
N ASP A 129 -19.35 -10.72 14.53
CA ASP A 129 -19.48 -12.17 14.59
C ASP A 129 -18.92 -12.86 13.34
N ALA A 130 -19.24 -12.34 12.15
CA ALA A 130 -18.70 -12.85 10.88
C ALA A 130 -17.19 -12.63 10.76
N ARG A 131 -16.65 -11.58 11.38
CA ARG A 131 -15.20 -11.35 11.44
C ARG A 131 -14.50 -12.37 12.33
N ALA A 132 -15.09 -12.69 13.48
CA ALA A 132 -14.52 -13.61 14.45
C ALA A 132 -14.43 -15.07 13.95
N GLN A 133 -15.24 -15.43 12.94
CA GLN A 133 -15.24 -16.76 12.32
C GLN A 133 -14.14 -16.97 11.26
N ARG A 134 -13.52 -15.89 10.76
CA ARG A 134 -12.43 -15.97 9.78
C ARG A 134 -11.08 -15.63 10.41
N ILE A 135 -10.11 -16.52 10.26
CA ILE A 135 -8.76 -16.33 10.79
C ILE A 135 -7.79 -16.15 9.62
N ALA A 136 -7.16 -14.99 9.51
CA ALA A 136 -6.17 -14.70 8.48
C ALA A 136 -4.75 -14.75 9.04
N LEU A 137 -3.92 -15.64 8.50
CA LEU A 137 -2.51 -15.74 8.85
C LEU A 137 -1.68 -14.84 7.95
N ILE A 138 -0.97 -13.87 8.53
CA ILE A 138 -0.08 -12.94 7.84
C ILE A 138 1.38 -13.15 8.25
N GLY A 139 2.30 -12.74 7.39
CA GLY A 139 3.75 -12.85 7.63
C GLY A 139 4.51 -13.18 6.36
N LEU A 140 5.84 -13.11 6.40
CA LEU A 140 6.68 -13.39 5.23
C LEU A 140 6.58 -14.84 4.76
N ARG A 141 7.00 -15.09 3.51
CA ARG A 141 7.16 -16.45 2.99
C ARG A 141 8.08 -17.24 3.93
N GLY A 142 7.77 -18.51 4.18
CA GLY A 142 8.47 -19.31 5.19
C GLY A 142 8.02 -19.08 6.64
N ALA A 143 7.08 -18.16 6.93
CA ALA A 143 6.53 -18.00 8.29
C ALA A 143 5.73 -19.22 8.81
N GLY A 144 5.46 -20.21 7.98
CA GLY A 144 4.66 -21.39 8.36
C GLY A 144 3.15 -21.23 8.16
N LYS A 145 2.69 -20.17 7.47
CA LYS A 145 1.26 -19.89 7.21
C LYS A 145 0.48 -21.09 6.66
N SER A 146 0.99 -21.75 5.61
CA SER A 146 0.30 -22.91 5.04
C SER A 146 0.28 -24.11 5.99
N THR A 147 1.39 -24.39 6.67
CA THR A 147 1.49 -25.55 7.57
C THR A 147 0.62 -25.37 8.81
N LEU A 148 0.79 -24.25 9.53
CA LEU A 148 0.00 -23.94 10.71
C LEU A 148 -1.47 -23.67 10.38
N GLY A 149 -1.74 -23.08 9.21
CA GLY A 149 -3.09 -22.79 8.76
C GLY A 149 -3.92 -24.05 8.48
N ARG A 150 -3.34 -25.06 7.83
CA ARG A 150 -4.02 -26.36 7.62
C ARG A 150 -4.33 -27.05 8.94
N LEU A 151 -3.34 -27.15 9.83
CA LEU A 151 -3.54 -27.74 11.17
C LEU A 151 -4.64 -27.01 11.96
N LEU A 152 -4.66 -25.67 11.88
CA LEU A 152 -5.67 -24.87 12.55
C LEU A 152 -7.06 -25.11 11.95
N ALA A 153 -7.17 -25.10 10.63
CA ALA A 153 -8.42 -25.35 9.91
C ALA A 153 -9.00 -26.73 10.26
N GLU A 154 -8.18 -27.78 10.21
CA GLU A 154 -8.55 -29.14 10.61
C GLU A 154 -9.01 -29.21 12.07
N SER A 155 -8.34 -28.49 12.98
CA SER A 155 -8.70 -28.51 14.40
C SER A 155 -9.98 -27.75 14.75
N LEU A 156 -10.37 -26.79 13.91
CA LEU A 156 -11.57 -25.97 14.06
C LEU A 156 -12.73 -26.51 13.19
N ASP A 157 -12.50 -27.53 12.36
CA ASP A 157 -13.44 -28.07 11.38
C ASP A 157 -13.96 -27.03 10.39
N VAL A 158 -13.06 -26.15 9.91
CA VAL A 158 -13.37 -25.10 8.93
C VAL A 158 -12.49 -25.23 7.68
N PRO A 159 -12.89 -24.67 6.53
CA PRO A 159 -12.08 -24.65 5.32
C PRO A 159 -10.72 -23.94 5.51
N PHE A 160 -9.68 -24.49 4.87
CA PHE A 160 -8.40 -23.82 4.69
C PHE A 160 -8.30 -23.22 3.28
N VAL A 161 -8.03 -21.92 3.19
CA VAL A 161 -7.92 -21.19 1.92
C VAL A 161 -6.51 -20.60 1.76
N GLU A 162 -5.80 -20.99 0.69
CA GLU A 162 -4.58 -20.30 0.29
C GLU A 162 -4.92 -19.18 -0.70
N LEU A 163 -4.78 -17.92 -0.27
CA LEU A 163 -5.18 -16.77 -1.10
C LEU A 163 -4.34 -16.66 -2.39
N ASN A 164 -3.12 -17.20 -2.42
CA ASN A 164 -2.36 -17.33 -3.67
C ASN A 164 -3.09 -18.18 -4.72
N THR A 165 -3.70 -19.29 -4.31
CA THR A 165 -4.48 -20.17 -5.21
C THR A 165 -5.73 -19.47 -5.70
N GLU A 166 -6.40 -18.70 -4.83
CA GLU A 166 -7.55 -17.89 -5.23
C GLU A 166 -7.15 -16.77 -6.21
N ILE A 167 -5.98 -16.17 -6.06
CA ILE A 167 -5.45 -15.19 -7.03
C ILE A 167 -5.24 -15.83 -8.40
N GLU A 168 -4.66 -17.03 -8.46
CA GLU A 168 -4.46 -17.77 -9.71
C GLU A 168 -5.80 -18.16 -10.34
N ARG A 169 -6.77 -18.61 -9.51
CA ARG A 169 -8.13 -18.94 -9.96
C ARG A 169 -8.84 -17.74 -10.58
N VAL A 170 -8.79 -16.57 -9.91
CA VAL A 170 -9.42 -15.33 -10.38
C VAL A 170 -8.70 -14.76 -11.60
N GLY A 171 -7.37 -14.88 -11.64
CA GLY A 171 -6.55 -14.42 -12.77
C GLY A 171 -6.62 -15.32 -13.99
N GLY A 172 -6.95 -16.60 -13.82
CA GLY A 172 -6.95 -17.61 -14.89
C GLY A 172 -5.54 -18.01 -15.36
N CYS A 173 -4.49 -17.64 -14.61
CA CYS A 173 -3.10 -17.94 -14.89
C CYS A 173 -2.28 -17.99 -13.60
N SER A 174 -1.06 -18.51 -13.69
CA SER A 174 -0.18 -18.69 -12.53
C SER A 174 0.39 -17.36 -12.01
N LEU A 175 0.80 -17.32 -10.75
CA LEU A 175 1.43 -16.13 -10.16
C LEU A 175 2.65 -15.63 -10.96
N PRO A 176 3.58 -16.50 -11.42
CA PRO A 176 4.67 -16.06 -12.28
C PRO A 176 4.21 -15.40 -13.58
N GLU A 177 3.15 -15.92 -14.22
CA GLU A 177 2.60 -15.31 -15.44
C GLU A 177 1.99 -13.94 -15.16
N ILE A 178 1.23 -13.80 -14.08
CA ILE A 178 0.69 -12.50 -13.66
C ILE A 178 1.83 -11.48 -13.47
N HIS A 179 2.88 -11.86 -12.74
CA HIS A 179 4.00 -10.95 -12.47
C HIS A 179 4.80 -10.62 -13.74
N ASN A 180 5.10 -11.61 -14.58
CA ASN A 180 5.97 -11.44 -15.74
C ASN A 180 5.26 -10.76 -16.93
N LEU A 181 3.96 -11.01 -17.12
CA LEU A 181 3.21 -10.54 -18.29
C LEU A 181 2.32 -9.34 -17.99
N LEU A 182 1.70 -9.28 -16.80
CA LEU A 182 0.68 -8.29 -16.46
C LEU A 182 1.18 -7.25 -15.44
N GLY A 183 2.24 -7.55 -14.72
CA GLY A 183 2.91 -6.65 -13.79
C GLY A 183 2.21 -6.50 -12.44
N SER A 184 2.81 -5.67 -11.57
CA SER A 184 2.40 -5.51 -10.17
C SER A 184 1.02 -4.90 -10.00
N ALA A 185 0.63 -3.94 -10.85
CA ALA A 185 -0.69 -3.32 -10.78
C ALA A 185 -1.82 -4.32 -11.06
N ALA A 186 -1.63 -5.23 -12.02
CA ALA A 186 -2.59 -6.29 -12.30
C ALA A 186 -2.65 -7.29 -11.13
N TYR A 187 -1.49 -7.70 -10.60
CA TYR A 187 -1.43 -8.56 -9.41
C TYR A 187 -2.24 -7.98 -8.25
N ARG A 188 -2.11 -6.69 -7.93
CA ARG A 188 -2.87 -6.06 -6.84
C ARG A 188 -4.38 -6.08 -7.07
N ARG A 189 -4.83 -5.90 -8.31
CA ARG A 189 -6.26 -6.04 -8.65
C ARG A 189 -6.77 -7.47 -8.46
N TYR A 190 -5.99 -8.47 -8.87
CA TYR A 190 -6.35 -9.87 -8.65
C TYR A 190 -6.30 -10.26 -7.18
N GLU A 191 -5.31 -9.79 -6.42
CA GLU A 191 -5.21 -9.95 -4.95
C GLU A 191 -6.43 -9.37 -4.24
N ARG A 192 -6.84 -8.14 -4.62
CA ARG A 192 -8.05 -7.50 -4.09
C ARG A 192 -9.29 -8.35 -4.32
N ARG A 193 -9.52 -8.73 -5.58
CA ARG A 193 -10.72 -9.47 -5.99
C ARG A 193 -10.75 -10.87 -5.38
N ALA A 194 -9.62 -11.57 -5.32
CA ALA A 194 -9.53 -12.87 -4.67
C ALA A 194 -9.85 -12.79 -3.18
N LEU A 195 -9.40 -11.74 -2.49
CA LEU A 195 -9.73 -11.52 -1.08
C LEU A 195 -11.21 -11.23 -0.87
N GLU A 196 -11.80 -10.36 -1.70
CA GLU A 196 -13.25 -10.06 -1.66
C GLU A 196 -14.10 -11.32 -1.91
N GLU A 197 -13.79 -12.09 -2.95
CA GLU A 197 -14.49 -13.36 -3.26
C GLU A 197 -14.32 -14.38 -2.12
N THR A 198 -13.12 -14.49 -1.53
CA THR A 198 -12.86 -15.39 -0.40
C THR A 198 -13.72 -15.04 0.81
N ILE A 199 -13.78 -13.75 1.18
CA ILE A 199 -14.59 -13.28 2.31
C ILE A 199 -16.07 -13.59 2.06
N GLN A 200 -16.56 -13.42 0.82
CA GLN A 200 -17.96 -13.67 0.49
C GLN A 200 -18.31 -15.17 0.48
N LEU A 201 -17.43 -16.02 -0.04
CA LEU A 201 -17.70 -17.45 -0.21
C LEU A 201 -17.55 -18.24 1.08
N TYR A 202 -16.63 -17.84 1.96
CA TYR A 202 -16.29 -18.59 3.16
C TYR A 202 -16.70 -17.78 4.40
N PRO A 203 -17.86 -18.05 5.04
CA PRO A 203 -18.27 -17.36 6.26
C PRO A 203 -17.31 -17.64 7.43
N ASP A 204 -16.78 -18.85 7.49
CA ASP A 204 -15.76 -19.35 8.41
C ASP A 204 -14.62 -20.01 7.63
N ALA A 205 -13.37 -19.64 7.94
CA ALA A 205 -12.20 -20.20 7.28
C ALA A 205 -10.90 -19.80 7.98
N VAL A 206 -9.86 -20.60 7.77
CA VAL A 206 -8.47 -20.18 7.98
C VAL A 206 -7.85 -19.81 6.64
N ILE A 207 -7.40 -18.56 6.51
CA ILE A 207 -6.89 -17.97 5.27
C ILE A 207 -5.38 -17.74 5.40
N ALA A 208 -4.58 -18.35 4.54
CA ALA A 208 -3.15 -18.03 4.41
C ALA A 208 -2.95 -16.95 3.34
N THR A 209 -2.43 -15.79 3.72
CA THR A 209 -2.29 -14.65 2.79
C THR A 209 -0.92 -14.64 2.09
N PRO A 210 -0.78 -13.95 0.93
CA PRO A 210 0.52 -13.60 0.39
C PRO A 210 1.30 -12.73 1.38
N GLY A 211 2.62 -12.88 1.44
CA GLY A 211 3.47 -12.06 2.33
C GLY A 211 3.52 -10.57 1.91
N GLY A 212 2.98 -10.22 0.75
CA GLY A 212 2.89 -8.85 0.26
C GLY A 212 1.56 -8.16 0.50
N VAL A 213 0.58 -8.83 1.14
CA VAL A 213 -0.78 -8.28 1.33
C VAL A 213 -0.76 -6.97 2.14
N VAL A 214 0.17 -6.87 3.10
CA VAL A 214 0.34 -5.69 3.96
C VAL A 214 0.91 -4.47 3.23
N SER A 215 1.48 -4.66 2.04
CA SER A 215 2.05 -3.58 1.23
C SER A 215 1.01 -2.81 0.43
N ASP A 216 -0.24 -3.27 0.41
CA ASP A 216 -1.38 -2.55 -0.18
C ASP A 216 -2.38 -2.19 0.94
N PRO A 217 -2.50 -0.89 1.30
CA PRO A 217 -3.37 -0.48 2.40
C PRO A 217 -4.85 -0.84 2.19
N ALA A 218 -5.34 -0.87 0.94
CA ALA A 218 -6.74 -1.19 0.67
C ALA A 218 -7.02 -2.68 0.94
N ASN A 219 -6.16 -3.58 0.45
CA ASN A 219 -6.24 -5.01 0.69
C ASN A 219 -6.04 -5.32 2.18
N PHE A 220 -5.10 -4.65 2.84
CA PHE A 220 -4.86 -4.89 4.25
C PHE A 220 -6.00 -4.40 5.15
N ASN A 221 -6.60 -3.24 4.85
CA ASN A 221 -7.78 -2.78 5.58
C ASN A 221 -8.97 -3.73 5.41
N LEU A 222 -9.18 -4.28 4.21
CA LEU A 222 -10.21 -5.30 3.99
C LEU A 222 -9.93 -6.55 4.82
N LEU A 223 -8.67 -7.01 4.88
CA LEU A 223 -8.31 -8.15 5.72
C LEU A 223 -8.59 -7.89 7.21
N LEU A 224 -8.17 -6.73 7.72
CA LEU A 224 -8.38 -6.34 9.13
C LEU A 224 -9.86 -6.19 9.49
N GLY A 225 -10.68 -5.68 8.57
CA GLY A 225 -12.11 -5.46 8.78
C GLY A 225 -12.97 -6.74 8.72
N HIS A 226 -12.46 -7.83 8.16
CA HIS A 226 -13.25 -9.05 7.91
C HIS A 226 -12.68 -10.33 8.52
N CYS A 227 -11.45 -10.30 9.04
CA CYS A 227 -10.81 -11.45 9.68
C CYS A 227 -10.20 -11.06 11.03
N VAL A 228 -10.09 -12.04 11.92
CA VAL A 228 -9.11 -12.03 13.01
C VAL A 228 -7.75 -12.33 12.40
N THR A 229 -6.83 -11.38 12.50
CA THR A 229 -5.50 -11.48 11.88
C THR A 229 -4.46 -11.96 12.87
N VAL A 230 -3.66 -12.95 12.48
CA VAL A 230 -2.55 -13.47 13.26
C VAL A 230 -1.25 -13.29 12.50
N TRP A 231 -0.34 -12.49 13.04
CA TRP A 231 1.01 -12.35 12.51
C TRP A 231 1.90 -13.50 12.99
N LEU A 232 2.34 -14.34 12.06
CA LEU A 232 3.36 -15.36 12.29
C LEU A 232 4.75 -14.75 12.12
N LYS A 233 5.45 -14.57 13.25
CA LYS A 233 6.77 -13.95 13.31
C LYS A 233 7.86 -15.01 13.35
N ALA A 234 8.93 -14.76 12.59
CA ALA A 234 10.16 -15.54 12.60
C ALA A 234 11.31 -14.58 12.25
N THR A 235 12.56 -15.00 12.51
CA THR A 235 13.71 -14.20 12.10
C THR A 235 13.92 -14.28 10.57
N PRO A 236 14.58 -13.28 9.95
CA PRO A 236 14.98 -13.35 8.54
C PRO A 236 15.72 -14.66 8.19
N GLU A 237 16.62 -15.10 9.08
CA GLU A 237 17.41 -16.30 8.93
C GLU A 237 16.52 -17.56 8.89
N GLU A 238 15.50 -17.61 9.75
CA GLU A 238 14.53 -18.72 9.77
C GLU A 238 13.60 -18.72 8.56
N HIS A 239 13.15 -17.55 8.11
CA HIS A 239 12.40 -17.41 6.87
C HIS A 239 13.21 -17.96 5.69
N MET A 240 14.48 -17.57 5.58
CA MET A 240 15.38 -18.04 4.52
C MET A 240 15.58 -19.55 4.59
N ALA A 241 15.92 -20.09 5.76
CA ALA A 241 16.15 -21.52 5.94
C ALA A 241 14.93 -22.37 5.53
N ARG A 242 13.72 -21.93 5.90
CA ARG A 242 12.48 -22.62 5.53
C ARG A 242 12.16 -22.50 4.04
N VAL A 243 12.42 -21.37 3.40
CA VAL A 243 12.22 -21.19 1.96
C VAL A 243 13.21 -22.05 1.16
N MET A 244 14.47 -22.14 1.61
CA MET A 244 15.48 -23.03 1.02
C MET A 244 15.07 -24.50 1.11
N ALA A 245 14.58 -24.94 2.28
CA ALA A 245 14.11 -26.31 2.46
C ALA A 245 12.93 -26.67 1.54
N GLN A 246 12.15 -25.68 1.09
CA GLN A 246 11.03 -25.84 0.16
C GLN A 246 11.46 -25.86 -1.32
N GLY A 247 12.76 -25.82 -1.62
CA GLY A 247 13.29 -25.90 -2.99
C GLY A 247 13.17 -24.63 -3.81
N ASP A 248 12.81 -23.50 -3.19
CA ASP A 248 12.74 -22.21 -3.86
C ASP A 248 14.11 -21.54 -3.80
N LEU A 249 14.91 -21.73 -4.86
CA LEU A 249 16.27 -21.21 -4.97
C LEU A 249 16.35 -19.74 -5.42
N ARG A 250 15.21 -19.09 -5.71
CA ARG A 250 15.16 -17.66 -6.09
C ARG A 250 15.88 -16.73 -5.09
N PRO A 251 15.82 -16.97 -3.76
CA PRO A 251 16.58 -16.19 -2.78
C PRO A 251 18.10 -16.47 -2.78
N MET A 252 18.59 -17.51 -3.46
CA MET A 252 20.02 -17.87 -3.46
C MET A 252 20.80 -17.38 -4.68
N ALA A 253 20.12 -16.86 -5.70
CA ALA A 253 20.78 -16.14 -6.79
C ALA A 253 21.32 -14.81 -6.26
N GLY A 254 22.48 -14.83 -5.58
CA GLY A 254 23.11 -13.63 -4.99
C GLY A 254 23.21 -13.59 -3.45
N ASN A 255 23.04 -14.72 -2.75
CA ASN A 255 23.09 -15.02 -1.29
C ASN A 255 23.29 -13.86 -0.27
N ARG A 256 24.27 -12.96 -0.44
CA ARG A 256 24.48 -11.83 0.47
C ARG A 256 23.52 -10.67 0.23
N GLU A 257 23.29 -10.27 -1.03
CA GLU A 257 22.32 -9.23 -1.38
C GLU A 257 20.89 -9.68 -1.06
N ALA A 258 20.56 -10.94 -1.33
CA ALA A 258 19.22 -11.49 -1.09
C ALA A 258 18.84 -11.55 0.40
N MET A 259 19.81 -11.81 1.29
CA MET A 259 19.56 -11.76 2.75
C MET A 259 19.38 -10.32 3.24
N ASP A 260 20.17 -9.39 2.71
CA ASP A 260 20.04 -7.97 3.05
C ASP A 260 18.69 -7.42 2.52
N ASP A 261 18.28 -7.79 1.32
CA ASP A 261 16.95 -7.47 0.75
C ASP A 261 15.82 -8.05 1.61
N LEU A 262 15.95 -9.30 2.07
CA LEU A 262 14.95 -9.91 2.95
C LEU A 262 14.83 -9.16 4.28
N LYS A 263 15.96 -8.73 4.85
CA LYS A 263 15.99 -7.92 6.07
C LYS A 263 15.32 -6.57 5.83
N HIS A 264 15.60 -5.91 4.71
CA HIS A 264 14.94 -4.66 4.32
C HIS A 264 13.43 -4.83 4.17
N ILE A 265 12.99 -5.85 3.43
CA ILE A 265 11.56 -6.17 3.26
C ILE A 265 10.88 -6.44 4.61
N LEU A 266 11.52 -7.21 5.50
CA LEU A 266 10.95 -7.48 6.82
C LEU A 266 10.86 -6.19 7.65
N ALA A 267 11.90 -5.37 7.64
CA ALA A 267 11.93 -4.11 8.38
C ALA A 267 10.82 -3.16 7.93
N GLU A 268 10.61 -3.03 6.62
CA GLU A 268 9.53 -2.19 6.05
C GLU A 268 8.13 -2.76 6.32
N ARG A 269 7.97 -4.09 6.30
CA ARG A 269 6.65 -4.73 6.52
C ARG A 269 6.30 -4.90 8.00
N THR A 270 7.26 -4.89 8.90
CA THR A 270 7.05 -5.10 10.35
C THR A 270 6.03 -4.11 10.95
N PRO A 271 6.10 -2.79 10.69
CA PRO A 271 5.09 -1.84 11.18
C PRO A 271 3.66 -2.10 10.70
N PHE A 272 3.50 -2.77 9.55
CA PHE A 272 2.20 -3.16 9.03
C PHE A 272 1.75 -4.50 9.61
N TYR A 273 2.64 -5.50 9.67
CA TYR A 273 2.33 -6.78 10.32
C TYR A 273 1.95 -6.61 11.80
N SER A 274 2.53 -5.64 12.50
CA SER A 274 2.21 -5.35 13.90
C SER A 274 0.80 -4.80 14.11
N GLN A 275 0.08 -4.41 13.05
CA GLN A 275 -1.33 -4.03 13.11
C GLN A 275 -2.28 -5.24 13.18
N ALA A 276 -1.75 -6.47 13.11
CA ALA A 276 -2.54 -7.68 13.32
C ALA A 276 -3.14 -7.71 14.73
N ASP A 277 -4.29 -8.37 14.87
CA ASP A 277 -4.98 -8.54 16.16
C ASP A 277 -4.14 -9.37 17.14
N LEU A 278 -3.45 -10.39 16.62
CA LEU A 278 -2.68 -11.36 17.39
C LEU A 278 -1.29 -11.53 16.78
N GLN A 279 -0.32 -11.86 17.61
CA GLN A 279 1.06 -12.13 17.21
C GLN A 279 1.51 -13.47 17.78
N LEU A 280 2.20 -14.26 16.95
CA LEU A 280 2.75 -15.55 17.33
C LEU A 280 4.22 -15.64 16.89
N GLU A 281 5.12 -15.82 17.86
CA GLU A 281 6.52 -16.13 17.60
C GLU A 281 6.66 -17.61 17.23
N THR A 282 7.03 -17.88 15.98
CA THR A 282 7.23 -19.24 15.43
C THR A 282 8.71 -19.63 15.35
N GLY A 283 9.62 -18.72 15.68
CA GLY A 283 11.05 -18.96 15.66
C GLY A 283 11.51 -19.90 16.76
N GLY A 284 12.47 -20.78 16.45
CA GLY A 284 13.08 -21.73 17.39
C GLY A 284 12.15 -22.76 18.04
N LYS A 285 10.86 -22.80 17.69
CA LYS A 285 9.85 -23.69 18.29
C LYS A 285 9.51 -24.88 17.38
N PRO A 286 9.30 -26.08 17.93
CA PRO A 286 8.70 -27.19 17.20
C PRO A 286 7.29 -26.84 16.68
N LEU A 287 6.90 -27.45 15.56
CA LEU A 287 5.61 -27.19 14.91
C LEU A 287 4.42 -27.40 15.86
N GLU A 288 4.43 -28.47 16.65
CA GLU A 288 3.37 -28.81 17.61
C GLU A 288 3.21 -27.74 18.70
N GLN A 289 4.32 -27.18 19.17
CA GLN A 289 4.30 -26.13 20.19
C GLN A 289 3.74 -24.82 19.59
N ALA A 290 4.20 -24.42 18.40
CA ALA A 290 3.69 -23.25 17.71
C ALA A 290 2.19 -23.39 17.39
N PHE A 291 1.75 -24.60 17.00
CA PHE A 291 0.34 -24.89 16.76
C PHE A 291 -0.52 -24.80 18.02
N THR A 292 -0.05 -25.37 19.13
CA THR A 292 -0.77 -25.32 20.42
C THR A 292 -0.94 -23.87 20.88
N GLU A 293 0.10 -23.05 20.73
CA GLU A 293 0.05 -21.62 21.06
C GLU A 293 -0.89 -20.85 20.11
N LEU A 294 -0.84 -21.13 18.81
CA LEU A 294 -1.75 -20.54 17.82
C LEU A 294 -3.21 -20.84 18.18
N ARG A 295 -3.54 -22.10 18.44
CA ARG A 295 -4.91 -22.52 18.81
C ARG A 295 -5.39 -21.78 20.04
N ARG A 296 -4.57 -21.71 21.09
CA ARG A 296 -4.90 -20.99 22.34
C ARG A 296 -5.17 -19.50 22.10
N LEU A 297 -4.46 -18.87 21.17
CA LEU A 297 -4.63 -17.45 20.86
C LEU A 297 -5.97 -17.16 20.16
N VAL A 298 -6.43 -18.05 19.28
CA VAL A 298 -7.64 -17.83 18.47
C VAL A 298 -8.92 -18.39 19.09
N GLU A 299 -8.80 -19.37 19.99
CA GLU A 299 -9.93 -20.06 20.65
C GLU A 299 -10.93 -19.11 21.35
N PRO A 300 -10.53 -18.05 22.08
CA PRO A 300 -11.48 -17.12 22.67
C PRO A 300 -12.33 -16.35 21.64
N MET A 301 -11.73 -16.03 20.48
CA MET A 301 -12.41 -15.26 19.44
C MET A 301 -13.38 -16.15 18.66
N HIS A 302 -12.97 -17.39 18.38
CA HIS A 302 -13.79 -18.36 17.66
C HIS A 302 -14.96 -18.87 18.52
N SER A 303 -14.72 -19.17 19.80
CA SER A 303 -15.76 -19.67 20.71
C SER A 303 -16.85 -18.62 20.99
N ALA A 304 -16.49 -17.35 21.09
CA ALA A 304 -17.44 -16.25 21.26
C ALA A 304 -18.40 -16.13 20.05
N ALA A 305 -17.91 -16.45 18.85
CA ALA A 305 -18.72 -16.40 17.63
C ALA A 305 -19.65 -17.62 17.46
N GLN A 306 -19.30 -18.77 18.06
CA GLN A 306 -20.14 -19.99 18.01
C GLN A 306 -21.23 -20.04 19.10
N GLY A 307 -21.02 -19.39 20.25
CA GLY A 307 -21.93 -19.44 21.39
C GLY A 307 -23.11 -18.45 21.38
N MET A 308 -23.24 -17.61 20.34
CA MET A 308 -24.32 -16.61 20.18
C MET A 308 -25.41 -17.02 19.18
N HIS A 309 -25.36 -18.26 18.67
CA HIS A 309 -26.39 -18.85 17.80
C HIS A 309 -27.29 -19.84 18.55
#